data_AF-A0A024SIB9-F1
#
_entry.id   AF-A0A024SIB9-F1
#
_cell.length_a   1.000
_cell.length_b   1.000
_cell.length_c   1.000
_cell.angle_alpha   90.00
_cell.angle_beta   90.00
_cell.angle_gamma   90.00
#
_symmetry.space_group_name_H-M   'P 1'
#
loop_
_entity.id
_entity.type
_entity.pdbx_description
1 polymer ?
#
loop_
_entity_poly.entity_id
_entity_poly.type
_entity_poly.pdbx_seq_one_letter_code
_entity_poly.pdbx_strand_id
1 'polypeptide(L)'
;MAYFPALCIALGVLMVDAVLELAFITSMVAWLHNTASGTFAVNFNGSTFDLYGEPKHFLVDQGHSSNGAAGTAIVLIGFGGIVTLWLRSRPSILGPRFTSLLYGIWLVILVLGLMLTVGSLGYVFSVTNAHKGQTIDVKIASTTGNHKYPLDTWTPQNWFAAVLKLDLADDSQRSDIENHLRVMRGWQYNLIPLFLVQLTTTVLAGLEFLERRKHRPSAGEYGSVERNSGEQKFVATP
;
A
#
# COMPACT_ATOMS: atom_id res chain seq x y z
N MET A 1 21.48 -4.40 -18.63
CA MET A 1 21.84 -4.72 -17.22
C MET A 1 21.93 -3.47 -16.34
N ALA A 2 21.89 -2.25 -16.90
CA ALA A 2 22.06 -1.03 -16.13
C ALA A 2 20.99 -0.82 -15.04
N TYR A 3 19.75 -1.26 -15.30
CA TYR A 3 18.61 -1.02 -14.39
C TYR A 3 18.45 -2.08 -13.29
N PHE A 4 19.11 -3.24 -13.41
CA PHE A 4 18.89 -4.37 -12.52
C PHE A 4 19.24 -4.06 -11.05
N PRO A 5 20.41 -3.47 -10.72
CA PRO A 5 20.72 -3.14 -9.33
C PRO A 5 19.75 -2.11 -8.74
N ALA A 6 19.40 -1.08 -9.53
CA ALA A 6 18.45 -0.05 -9.12
C ALA A 6 17.06 -0.63 -8.86
N LEU A 7 16.60 -1.57 -9.69
CA LEU A 7 15.32 -2.26 -9.49
C LEU A 7 15.31 -3.08 -8.18
N CYS A 8 16.38 -3.82 -7.89
CA CYS A 8 16.49 -4.58 -6.64
C CYS A 8 16.44 -3.67 -5.41
N ILE A 9 17.13 -2.52 -5.46
CA ILE A 9 17.11 -1.53 -4.38
C ILE A 9 15.70 -0.94 -4.23
N ALA A 10 15.08 -0.49 -5.33
CA ALA A 10 13.74 0.08 -5.32
C ALA A 10 12.70 -0.91 -4.78
N LEU A 11 12.81 -2.19 -5.16
CA LEU A 11 11.95 -3.26 -4.64
C LEU A 11 12.14 -3.46 -3.12
N GLY A 12 13.37 -3.44 -2.63
CA GLY A 12 13.66 -3.53 -1.21
C GLY A 12 13.06 -2.35 -0.42
N VAL A 13 13.22 -1.12 -0.92
CA VAL A 13 12.61 0.07 -0.33
C VAL A 13 11.08 -0.01 -0.36
N LEU A 14 10.50 -0.46 -1.47
CA LEU A 14 9.04 -0.64 -1.61
C LEU A 14 8.50 -1.60 -0.55
N MET A 15 9.19 -2.71 -0.31
CA MET A 15 8.77 -3.68 0.71
C MET A 15 8.85 -3.10 2.12
N VAL A 16 9.91 -2.36 2.45
CA VAL A 16 10.04 -1.71 3.77
C VAL A 16 8.90 -0.72 3.99
N ASP A 17 8.65 0.15 3.00
CA ASP A 17 7.59 1.16 3.09
C ASP A 17 6.20 0.52 3.19
N ALA A 18 5.91 -0.51 2.40
CA ALA A 18 4.66 -1.26 2.49
C ALA A 18 4.48 -1.97 3.85
N VAL A 19 5.56 -2.42 4.48
CA VAL A 19 5.50 -2.99 5.85
C VAL A 19 5.19 -1.89 6.88
N LEU A 20 5.76 -0.70 6.73
CA LEU A 20 5.43 0.44 7.60
C LEU A 20 3.95 0.83 7.46
N GLU A 21 3.44 0.88 6.23
CA GLU A 21 2.03 1.14 5.93
C GLU A 21 1.11 0.13 6.64
N LEU A 22 1.40 -1.18 6.49
CA LEU A 22 0.64 -2.22 7.19
C LEU A 22 0.79 -2.11 8.71
N ALA A 23 1.97 -1.81 9.23
CA ALA A 23 2.18 -1.66 10.67
C ALA A 23 1.32 -0.53 11.25
N PHE A 24 1.24 0.62 10.57
CA PHE A 24 0.36 1.71 10.99
C PHE A 24 -1.11 1.32 10.95
N ILE A 25 -1.58 0.67 9.87
CA ILE A 25 -2.97 0.22 9.74
C ILE A 25 -3.30 -0.83 10.82
N THR A 26 -2.47 -1.84 11.01
CA THR A 26 -2.69 -2.89 12.01
C THR A 26 -2.69 -2.32 13.42
N SER A 27 -1.78 -1.40 13.74
CA SER A 27 -1.78 -0.70 15.03
C SER A 27 -3.09 0.06 15.26
N MET A 28 -3.58 0.75 14.22
CA MET A 28 -4.84 1.49 14.29
C MET A 28 -6.04 0.56 14.49
N VAL A 29 -6.15 -0.52 13.71
CA VAL A 29 -7.25 -1.49 13.80
C VAL A 29 -7.25 -2.18 15.17
N ALA A 30 -6.08 -2.56 15.67
CA ALA A 30 -5.97 -3.16 17.00
C ALA A 30 -6.45 -2.20 18.10
N TRP A 31 -6.06 -0.92 18.02
CA TRP A 31 -6.51 0.08 18.98
C TRP A 31 -8.01 0.37 18.88
N LEU A 32 -8.57 0.42 17.67
CA LEU A 32 -10.02 0.58 17.49
C LEU A 32 -10.80 -0.55 18.18
N HIS A 33 -10.38 -1.80 17.96
CA HIS A 33 -11.08 -2.95 18.54
C HIS A 33 -10.89 -3.08 20.05
N ASN A 34 -9.71 -2.78 20.58
CA ASN A 34 -9.39 -3.02 21.99
C ASN A 34 -9.74 -1.84 22.91
N THR A 35 -9.62 -0.61 22.41
CA THR A 35 -9.74 0.60 23.24
C THR A 35 -10.89 1.48 22.76
N ALA A 36 -10.92 1.85 21.48
CA ALA A 36 -11.93 2.79 20.99
C ALA A 36 -13.34 2.17 20.88
N SER A 37 -13.48 0.86 21.00
CA SER A 37 -14.77 0.17 21.09
C SER A 37 -15.51 0.43 22.42
N GLY A 38 -14.80 0.96 23.42
CA GLY A 38 -15.36 1.39 24.71
C GLY A 38 -15.94 2.81 24.68
N THR A 39 -15.79 3.52 25.81
CA THR A 39 -16.27 4.89 25.99
C THR A 39 -15.17 5.82 26.51
N PHE A 40 -15.30 7.11 26.21
CA PHE A 40 -14.49 8.19 26.73
C PHE A 40 -15.33 9.07 27.64
N ALA A 41 -14.82 9.36 28.84
CA ALA A 41 -15.53 10.19 29.80
C ALA A 41 -15.36 11.67 29.42
N VAL A 42 -16.46 12.39 29.26
CA VAL A 42 -16.48 13.80 28.84
C VAL A 42 -17.20 14.64 29.89
N ASN A 43 -16.56 15.72 30.33
CA ASN A 43 -17.15 16.70 31.22
C ASN A 43 -18.02 17.69 30.43
N PHE A 44 -19.25 17.91 30.91
CA PHE A 44 -20.18 18.85 30.32
C PHE A 44 -21.20 19.34 31.35
N ASN A 45 -21.37 20.66 31.46
CA ASN A 45 -22.33 21.30 32.39
C ASN A 45 -22.23 20.83 33.85
N GLY A 46 -21.02 20.54 34.34
CA GLY A 46 -20.78 20.13 35.73
C GLY A 46 -21.10 18.65 36.02
N SER A 47 -21.43 17.85 35.01
CA SER A 47 -21.48 16.39 35.10
C SER A 47 -20.55 15.75 34.08
N THR A 48 -20.34 14.44 34.22
CA THR A 48 -19.58 13.63 33.25
C THR A 48 -20.53 12.68 32.54
N PHE A 49 -20.35 12.49 31.23
CA PHE A 49 -21.06 11.49 30.46
C PHE A 49 -20.09 10.66 29.62
N ASP A 50 -20.53 9.46 29.25
CA ASP A 50 -19.73 8.54 28.44
C ASP A 50 -20.02 8.73 26.95
N LEU A 51 -18.99 9.05 26.17
CA LEU A 51 -19.04 9.11 24.72
C LEU A 51 -18.49 7.79 24.15
N TYR A 52 -19.28 7.06 23.36
CA TYR A 52 -18.77 5.89 22.63
C TYR A 52 -17.59 6.28 21.74
N GLY A 53 -16.53 5.48 21.79
CA GLY A 53 -15.32 5.77 21.04
C GLY A 53 -15.45 5.56 19.54
N GLU A 54 -16.54 4.94 19.07
CA GLU A 54 -16.91 4.85 17.66
C GLU A 54 -18.27 5.53 17.38
N PRO A 55 -18.37 6.40 16.36
CA PRO A 55 -19.64 6.98 15.96
C PRO A 55 -20.49 5.98 15.18
N LYS A 56 -21.78 6.29 14.99
CA LYS A 56 -22.72 5.40 14.29
C LYS A 56 -22.33 5.19 12.82
N HIS A 57 -21.84 6.24 12.17
CA HIS A 57 -21.49 6.23 10.74
C HIS A 57 -19.97 6.36 10.57
N PHE A 58 -19.26 5.28 10.94
CA PHE A 58 -17.80 5.24 10.93
C PHE A 58 -17.27 4.70 9.59
N LEU A 59 -16.49 5.52 8.90
CA LEU A 59 -15.92 5.22 7.58
C LEU A 59 -14.54 4.60 7.76
N VAL A 60 -14.44 3.28 7.52
CA VAL A 60 -13.18 2.52 7.68
C VAL A 60 -12.67 1.92 6.36
N ASP A 61 -13.44 1.98 5.28
CA ASP A 61 -13.13 1.35 4.00
C ASP A 61 -11.88 1.91 3.32
N GLN A 62 -11.54 3.16 3.58
CA GLN A 62 -10.29 3.74 3.12
C GLN A 62 -9.06 3.08 3.78
N GLY A 63 -9.22 2.59 5.02
CA GLY A 63 -8.26 1.70 5.70
C GLY A 63 -8.12 0.35 5.00
N HIS A 64 -9.24 -0.27 4.61
CA HIS A 64 -9.22 -1.53 3.86
C HIS A 64 -8.54 -1.38 2.49
N SER A 65 -8.80 -0.28 1.78
CA SER A 65 -8.21 0.00 0.48
C SER A 65 -6.68 0.12 0.56
N SER A 66 -6.17 0.96 1.49
CA SER A 66 -4.72 1.13 1.71
C SER A 66 -4.05 -0.14 2.21
N ASN A 67 -4.71 -0.94 3.05
CA ASN A 67 -4.24 -2.26 3.45
C ASN A 67 -4.06 -3.17 2.22
N GLY A 68 -5.05 -3.20 1.32
CA GLY A 68 -4.99 -3.96 0.08
C GLY A 68 -3.83 -3.54 -0.83
N ALA A 69 -3.55 -2.23 -0.93
CA ALA A 69 -2.41 -1.70 -1.68
C ALA A 69 -1.08 -2.17 -1.07
N ALA A 70 -0.88 -1.98 0.23
CA ALA A 70 0.34 -2.37 0.93
C ALA A 70 0.57 -3.89 0.93
N GLY A 71 -0.49 -4.68 1.18
CA GLY A 71 -0.44 -6.14 1.10
C GLY A 71 -0.08 -6.64 -0.29
N THR A 72 -0.62 -6.02 -1.34
CA THR A 72 -0.25 -6.30 -2.73
C THR A 72 1.22 -5.97 -3.01
N ALA A 73 1.70 -4.83 -2.50
CA ALA A 73 3.09 -4.40 -2.62
C ALA A 73 4.07 -5.38 -1.96
N ILE A 74 3.72 -5.97 -0.82
CA ILE A 74 4.57 -6.97 -0.14
C ILE A 74 4.52 -8.32 -0.85
N VAL A 75 3.32 -8.86 -1.06
CA VAL A 75 3.14 -10.27 -1.44
C VAL A 75 3.40 -10.46 -2.93
N LEU A 76 2.60 -9.79 -3.76
CA LEU A 76 2.63 -10.03 -5.20
C LEU A 76 3.81 -9.29 -5.87
N ILE A 77 4.09 -8.07 -5.41
CA ILE A 77 5.18 -7.27 -5.98
C ILE A 77 6.51 -7.62 -5.32
N GLY A 78 6.60 -7.56 -3.99
CA GLY A 78 7.82 -7.81 -3.23
C GLY A 78 8.32 -9.25 -3.38
N PHE A 79 7.65 -10.20 -2.73
CA PHE A 79 8.05 -11.61 -2.79
C PHE A 79 7.95 -12.19 -4.21
N GLY A 80 6.87 -11.87 -4.94
CA GLY A 80 6.75 -12.26 -6.34
C GLY A 80 7.88 -11.69 -7.21
N GLY A 81 8.35 -10.48 -6.93
CA GLY A 81 9.46 -9.84 -7.62
C GLY A 81 10.80 -10.48 -7.30
N ILE A 82 11.07 -10.80 -6.04
CA ILE A 82 12.27 -11.54 -5.62
C ILE A 82 12.36 -12.86 -6.37
N VAL A 83 11.29 -13.66 -6.35
CA VAL A 83 11.23 -14.95 -7.05
C VAL A 83 11.42 -14.78 -8.55
N THR A 84 10.73 -13.81 -9.15
CA THR A 84 10.80 -13.52 -10.58
C THR A 84 12.22 -13.12 -11.00
N LEU A 85 12.86 -12.20 -10.29
CA LEU A 85 14.21 -11.73 -10.58
C LEU A 85 15.26 -12.83 -10.34
N TRP A 86 15.06 -13.68 -9.33
CA TRP A 86 15.91 -14.84 -9.05
C TRP A 86 15.84 -15.88 -10.17
N LEU A 87 14.63 -16.32 -10.56
CA LEU A 87 14.42 -17.28 -11.67
C LEU A 87 14.97 -16.72 -12.99
N ARG A 88 14.77 -15.43 -13.23
CA ARG A 88 15.27 -14.74 -14.41
C ARG A 88 16.80 -14.74 -14.50
N SER A 89 17.50 -14.70 -13.37
CA SER A 89 18.95 -14.76 -13.32
C SER A 89 19.49 -16.18 -13.53
N ARG A 90 18.59 -17.18 -13.64
CA ARG A 90 18.91 -18.61 -13.80
C ARG A 90 18.07 -19.25 -14.91
N PRO A 91 18.26 -18.85 -16.17
CA PRO A 91 17.47 -19.35 -17.30
C PRO A 91 17.61 -20.86 -17.54
N SER A 92 18.64 -21.52 -16.98
CA SER A 92 18.80 -22.98 -17.04
C SER A 92 17.73 -23.77 -16.26
N ILE A 93 17.02 -23.14 -15.32
CA ILE A 93 16.02 -23.85 -14.49
C ILE A 93 14.70 -24.03 -15.24
N LEU A 94 14.16 -22.95 -15.82
CA LEU A 94 12.82 -22.94 -16.45
C LEU A 94 12.85 -22.58 -17.94
N GLY A 95 14.04 -22.33 -18.50
CA GLY A 95 14.20 -21.87 -19.88
C GLY A 95 13.98 -20.36 -20.06
N PRO A 96 14.56 -19.76 -21.12
CA PRO A 96 14.52 -18.32 -21.37
C PRO A 96 13.12 -17.79 -21.74
N ARG A 97 12.27 -18.62 -22.34
CA ARG A 97 10.89 -18.23 -22.70
C ARG A 97 10.00 -18.10 -21.47
N PHE A 98 10.04 -19.08 -20.58
CA PHE A 98 9.20 -19.10 -19.37
C PHE A 98 9.62 -18.03 -18.37
N THR A 99 10.91 -17.86 -18.12
CA THR A 99 11.42 -16.78 -17.27
C THR A 99 11.05 -15.38 -17.79
N SER A 100 10.99 -15.20 -19.11
CA SER A 100 10.49 -13.97 -19.72
C SER A 100 8.98 -13.79 -19.55
N LEU A 101 8.19 -14.88 -19.62
CA LEU A 101 6.75 -14.84 -19.39
C LEU A 101 6.44 -14.45 -17.95
N LEU A 102 7.11 -15.09 -16.97
CA LEU A 102 6.96 -14.77 -15.55
C LEU A 102 7.28 -13.31 -15.27
N TYR A 103 8.37 -12.78 -15.85
CA TYR A 103 8.69 -11.37 -15.73
C TYR A 103 7.60 -10.47 -16.32
N GLY A 104 7.03 -10.82 -17.48
CA GLY A 104 5.93 -10.09 -18.08
C GLY A 104 4.67 -10.08 -17.20
N ILE A 105 4.31 -11.23 -16.61
CA ILE A 105 3.18 -11.34 -15.68
C ILE A 105 3.41 -10.48 -14.44
N TRP A 106 4.60 -10.58 -13.84
CA TRP A 106 4.97 -9.76 -12.69
C TRP A 106 4.92 -8.26 -13.01
N LEU A 107 5.36 -7.84 -14.21
CA LEU A 107 5.25 -6.45 -14.65
C LEU A 107 3.79 -5.99 -14.78
N VAL A 108 2.88 -6.85 -15.27
CA VAL A 108 1.44 -6.54 -15.29
C VAL A 108 0.89 -6.37 -13.88
N ILE A 109 1.24 -7.28 -12.96
CA ILE A 109 0.87 -7.18 -11.54
C ILE A 109 1.38 -5.87 -10.94
N LEU A 110 2.61 -5.47 -11.26
CA LEU A 110 3.23 -4.24 -10.78
C LEU A 110 2.46 -2.99 -11.25
N VAL A 111 1.99 -2.97 -12.49
CA VAL A 111 1.12 -1.90 -13.04
C VAL A 111 -0.25 -1.89 -12.36
N LEU A 112 -0.89 -3.05 -12.21
CA LEU A 112 -2.20 -3.14 -11.53
C LEU A 112 -2.10 -2.73 -10.05
N GLY A 113 -1.03 -3.15 -9.37
CA GLY A 113 -0.76 -2.72 -8.00
C GLY A 113 -0.51 -1.22 -7.89
N LEU A 114 0.15 -0.61 -8.88
CA LEU A 114 0.34 0.85 -8.91
C LEU A 114 -1.01 1.56 -9.07
N MET A 115 -1.89 1.06 -9.95
CA MET A 115 -3.24 1.59 -10.11
C MET A 115 -4.06 1.47 -8.81
N LEU A 116 -3.95 0.33 -8.11
CA LEU A 116 -4.57 0.14 -6.80
C LEU A 116 -4.05 1.17 -5.80
N THR A 117 -2.73 1.37 -5.73
CA THR A 117 -2.11 2.35 -4.81
C THR A 117 -2.54 3.78 -5.11
N VAL A 118 -2.63 4.17 -6.38
CA VAL A 118 -3.17 5.48 -6.80
C VAL A 118 -4.63 5.62 -6.38
N GLY A 119 -5.44 4.58 -6.58
CA GLY A 119 -6.84 4.55 -6.15
C GLY A 119 -6.98 4.70 -4.64
N SER A 120 -6.20 3.95 -3.86
CA SER A 120 -6.18 4.01 -2.39
C SER A 120 -5.72 5.38 -1.89
N LEU A 121 -4.64 5.94 -2.45
CA LEU A 121 -4.15 7.28 -2.11
C LEU A 121 -5.24 8.33 -2.36
N GLY A 122 -5.84 8.33 -3.55
CA GLY A 122 -6.93 9.24 -3.89
C GLY A 122 -8.13 9.09 -2.96
N TYR A 123 -8.56 7.85 -2.69
CA TYR A 123 -9.70 7.55 -1.83
C TYR A 123 -9.47 8.00 -0.39
N VAL A 124 -8.34 7.65 0.22
CA VAL A 124 -7.98 8.03 1.60
C VAL A 124 -7.95 9.55 1.76
N PHE A 125 -7.26 10.27 0.87
CA PHE A 125 -7.19 11.73 0.97
C PHE A 125 -8.53 12.40 0.67
N SER A 126 -9.28 11.92 -0.31
CA SER A 126 -10.59 12.49 -0.66
C SER A 126 -11.57 12.37 0.50
N VAL A 127 -11.74 11.17 1.06
CA VAL A 127 -12.69 10.95 2.16
C VAL A 127 -12.22 11.66 3.42
N THR A 128 -10.93 11.61 3.75
CA THR A 128 -10.44 12.27 4.97
C THR A 128 -10.55 13.80 4.87
N ASN A 129 -10.27 14.39 3.71
CA ASN A 129 -10.37 15.85 3.55
C ASN A 129 -11.83 16.33 3.47
N ALA A 130 -12.74 15.54 2.89
CA ALA A 130 -14.17 15.88 2.84
C ALA A 130 -14.81 16.02 4.23
N HIS A 131 -14.24 15.35 5.23
CA HIS A 131 -14.72 15.33 6.62
C HIS A 131 -13.86 16.21 7.55
N LYS A 132 -12.97 17.03 6.99
CA LYS A 132 -12.04 17.85 7.79
C LYS A 132 -12.79 18.97 8.50
N GLY A 133 -12.45 19.19 9.76
CA GLY A 133 -12.94 20.33 10.54
C GLY A 133 -14.30 20.09 11.22
N GLN A 134 -14.91 18.92 11.03
CA GLN A 134 -16.08 18.50 11.79
C GLN A 134 -15.83 18.60 13.31
N THR A 135 -16.91 18.84 14.06
CA THR A 135 -16.91 18.98 15.51
C THR A 135 -18.08 18.21 16.10
N ILE A 136 -17.89 17.62 17.27
CA ILE A 136 -18.95 16.89 17.97
C ILE A 136 -19.84 17.91 18.68
N ASP A 137 -21.14 17.88 18.40
CA ASP A 137 -22.13 18.59 19.20
C ASP A 137 -22.26 17.92 20.58
N VAL A 138 -21.70 18.58 21.60
CA VAL A 138 -21.65 18.06 22.97
C VAL A 138 -23.05 17.93 23.59
N LYS A 139 -24.02 18.78 23.22
CA LYS A 139 -25.39 18.67 23.72
C LYS A 139 -26.01 17.36 23.23
N ILE A 140 -25.85 17.08 21.94
CA ILE A 140 -26.36 15.84 21.35
C ILE A 140 -25.61 14.64 21.92
N ALA A 141 -24.28 14.69 21.97
CA ALA A 141 -23.45 13.63 22.56
C ALA A 141 -23.88 13.29 23.99
N SER A 142 -24.11 14.31 24.84
CA SER A 142 -24.54 14.12 26.24
C SER A 142 -25.92 13.47 26.39
N THR A 143 -26.79 13.60 25.38
CA THR A 143 -28.13 13.01 25.37
C THR A 143 -28.19 11.65 24.67
N THR A 144 -27.09 11.21 24.05
CA THR A 144 -27.06 9.97 23.26
C THR A 144 -27.14 8.72 24.17
N GLY A 145 -26.73 8.84 25.44
CA GLY A 145 -26.78 7.76 26.43
C GLY A 145 -25.96 6.55 25.98
N ASN A 146 -26.54 5.35 26.05
CA ASN A 146 -25.88 4.10 25.67
C ASN A 146 -25.83 3.82 24.15
N HIS A 147 -25.81 4.86 23.32
CA HIS A 147 -25.79 4.72 21.86
C HIS A 147 -24.58 5.43 21.23
N LYS A 148 -24.18 4.97 20.04
CA LYS A 148 -23.14 5.63 19.25
C LYS A 148 -23.61 7.00 18.76
N TYR A 149 -22.69 7.97 18.69
CA TYR A 149 -22.99 9.32 18.21
C TYR A 149 -23.63 9.28 16.81
N PRO A 150 -24.84 9.84 16.62
CA PRO A 150 -25.64 9.56 15.43
C PRO A 150 -25.42 10.54 14.27
N LEU A 151 -24.80 11.70 14.51
CA LEU A 151 -24.64 12.74 13.49
C LEU A 151 -23.39 12.54 12.66
N ASP A 152 -23.50 12.96 11.40
CA ASP A 152 -22.44 12.97 10.40
C ASP A 152 -21.82 11.60 10.12
N THR A 153 -21.01 11.56 9.07
CA THR A 153 -20.09 10.47 8.76
C THR A 153 -18.68 10.85 9.19
N TRP A 154 -17.92 9.87 9.68
CA TRP A 154 -16.63 10.16 10.29
C TRP A 154 -15.56 9.18 9.84
N THR A 155 -14.41 9.69 9.41
CA THR A 155 -13.17 8.91 9.33
C THR A 155 -12.49 8.85 10.70
N PRO A 156 -11.70 7.80 11.02
CA PRO A 156 -10.90 7.73 12.25
C PRO A 156 -10.10 9.02 12.53
N GLN A 157 -9.39 9.54 11.52
CA GLN A 157 -8.57 10.74 11.64
C GLN A 157 -9.34 11.98 12.11
N ASN A 158 -10.57 12.15 11.63
CA ASN A 158 -11.39 13.33 11.96
C ASN A 158 -12.21 13.12 13.23
N TRP A 159 -12.68 11.89 13.47
CA TRP A 159 -13.41 11.55 14.68
C TRP A 159 -12.57 11.81 15.93
N PHE A 160 -11.38 11.19 16.01
CA PHE A 160 -10.53 11.33 17.19
C PHE A 160 -9.93 12.74 17.31
N ALA A 161 -9.73 13.45 16.20
CA ALA A 161 -9.39 14.87 16.25
C ALA A 161 -10.53 15.73 16.83
N ALA A 162 -11.80 15.35 16.62
CA ALA A 162 -12.94 16.03 17.21
C ALA A 162 -13.15 15.64 18.68
N VAL A 163 -12.95 14.36 19.04
CA VAL A 163 -12.98 13.89 20.44
C VAL A 163 -11.95 14.64 21.29
N LEU A 164 -10.74 14.88 20.78
CA LEU A 164 -9.71 15.65 21.49
C LEU A 164 -10.08 17.12 21.74
N LYS A 165 -11.06 17.68 21.02
CA LYS A 165 -11.57 19.04 21.29
C LYS A 165 -12.57 19.08 22.45
N LEU A 166 -13.05 17.92 22.90
CA LEU A 166 -13.92 17.81 24.06
C LEU A 166 -13.12 17.93 25.36
N ASP A 167 -13.82 18.26 26.43
CA ASP A 167 -13.28 18.27 27.79
C ASP A 167 -13.25 16.83 28.34
N LEU A 168 -12.25 16.05 27.93
CA LEU A 168 -12.05 14.68 28.41
C LEU A 168 -11.75 14.70 29.91
N ALA A 169 -12.43 13.84 30.68
CA ALA A 169 -12.28 13.78 32.14
C ALA A 169 -10.97 13.15 32.60
N ASP A 170 -10.30 12.39 31.75
CA ASP A 170 -9.04 11.70 32.04
C ASP A 170 -7.95 12.08 31.01
N ASP A 171 -6.86 12.66 31.50
CA ASP A 171 -5.69 13.04 30.71
C ASP A 171 -4.98 11.83 30.08
N SER A 172 -5.09 10.65 30.68
CA SER A 172 -4.52 9.42 30.13
C SER A 172 -5.22 9.02 28.83
N GLN A 173 -6.55 9.16 28.77
CA GLN A 173 -7.34 8.95 27.56
C GLN A 173 -6.96 9.95 26.47
N ARG A 174 -6.79 11.23 26.85
CA ARG A 174 -6.32 12.27 25.92
C ARG A 174 -4.98 11.89 25.30
N SER A 175 -3.99 11.53 26.11
CA SER A 175 -2.66 11.16 25.60
C SER A 175 -2.70 9.93 24.72
N ASP A 176 -3.51 8.93 25.05
CA ASP A 176 -3.65 7.70 24.25
C ASP A 176 -4.25 8.00 22.87
N ILE A 177 -5.34 8.79 22.82
CA ILE A 177 -5.98 9.23 21.58
C ILE A 177 -5.01 10.06 20.74
N GLU A 178 -4.25 10.98 21.35
CA GLU A 178 -3.26 11.79 20.63
C GLU A 178 -2.18 10.95 19.96
N ASN A 179 -1.66 9.94 20.66
CA ASN A 179 -0.64 9.03 20.13
C ASN A 179 -1.20 8.24 18.93
N HIS A 180 -2.39 7.66 19.05
CA HIS A 180 -2.98 6.90 17.97
C HIS A 180 -3.43 7.79 16.80
N LEU A 181 -3.88 9.01 17.05
CA LEU A 181 -4.18 9.97 16.00
C LEU A 181 -2.93 10.33 15.17
N ARG A 182 -1.75 10.41 15.79
CA ARG A 182 -0.49 10.59 15.05
C ARG A 182 -0.20 9.38 14.16
N VAL A 183 -0.44 8.16 14.64
CA VAL A 183 -0.31 6.93 13.84
C VAL A 183 -1.29 6.93 12.66
N MET A 184 -2.56 7.32 12.88
CA MET A 184 -3.57 7.39 11.80
C MET A 184 -3.23 8.42 10.73
N ARG A 185 -2.61 9.54 11.12
CA ARG A 185 -2.07 10.53 10.18
C ARG A 185 -0.82 10.00 9.48
N GLY A 186 0.06 9.32 10.22
CA GLY A 186 1.23 8.64 9.69
C GLY A 186 0.85 7.69 8.56
N TRP A 187 -0.11 6.80 8.83
CA TRP A 187 -0.76 5.94 7.83
C TRP A 187 -1.23 6.74 6.61
N GLN A 188 -2.08 7.77 6.79
CA GLN A 188 -2.59 8.57 5.67
C GLN A 188 -1.48 9.14 4.79
N TYR A 189 -0.42 9.69 5.39
CA TYR A 189 0.65 10.34 4.66
C TYR A 189 1.70 9.36 4.11
N ASN A 190 1.84 8.17 4.69
CA ASN A 190 2.78 7.13 4.24
C ASN A 190 2.35 6.49 2.90
N LEU A 191 1.08 6.64 2.50
CA LEU A 191 0.66 6.31 1.12
C LEU A 191 1.38 7.13 0.04
N ILE A 192 1.87 8.33 0.35
CA ILE A 192 2.61 9.16 -0.61
C ILE A 192 3.97 8.55 -0.96
N PRO A 193 4.87 8.26 0.00
CA PRO A 193 6.12 7.56 -0.32
C PRO A 193 5.85 6.19 -0.93
N LEU A 194 4.82 5.46 -0.47
CA LEU A 194 4.48 4.15 -1.05
C LEU A 194 4.19 4.26 -2.54
N PHE A 195 3.36 5.23 -2.93
CA PHE A 195 3.08 5.54 -4.33
C PHE A 195 4.36 5.89 -5.11
N LEU A 196 5.21 6.78 -4.59
CA LEU A 196 6.40 7.25 -5.30
C LEU A 196 7.42 6.13 -5.52
N VAL A 197 7.66 5.31 -4.50
CA VAL A 197 8.59 4.18 -4.58
C VAL A 197 8.02 3.10 -5.50
N GLN A 198 6.71 2.84 -5.44
CA GLN A 198 6.07 1.87 -6.33
C GLN A 198 6.10 2.34 -7.78
N LEU A 199 5.80 3.61 -8.07
CA LEU A 199 5.92 4.20 -9.40
C LEU A 199 7.35 4.04 -9.94
N THR A 200 8.35 4.36 -9.11
CA THR A 200 9.77 4.20 -9.46
C THR A 200 10.10 2.74 -9.79
N THR A 201 9.63 1.81 -8.96
CA THR A 201 9.81 0.36 -9.18
C THR A 201 9.17 -0.09 -10.49
N THR A 202 7.94 0.37 -10.79
CA THR A 202 7.23 0.09 -12.05
C THR A 202 7.98 0.61 -13.26
N VAL A 203 8.48 1.85 -13.20
CA VAL A 203 9.26 2.46 -14.29
C VAL A 203 10.56 1.68 -14.52
N LEU A 204 11.33 1.37 -13.47
CA LEU A 204 12.57 0.61 -13.59
C LEU A 204 12.34 -0.79 -14.17
N ALA A 205 11.30 -1.49 -13.71
CA ALA A 205 10.96 -2.81 -14.23
C ALA A 205 10.54 -2.75 -15.72
N GLY A 206 9.83 -1.70 -16.12
CA GLY A 206 9.45 -1.46 -17.51
C GLY A 206 10.64 -1.12 -18.41
N LEU A 207 11.53 -0.22 -17.98
CA LEU A 207 12.76 0.12 -18.70
C LEU A 207 13.64 -1.12 -18.90
N GLU A 208 13.77 -1.94 -17.86
CA GLU A 208 14.52 -3.17 -17.93
C GLU A 208 13.89 -4.20 -18.89
N PHE A 209 12.55 -4.31 -18.91
CA PHE A 209 11.84 -5.15 -19.86
C PHE A 209 12.12 -4.73 -21.31
N LEU A 210 12.10 -3.42 -21.58
CA LEU A 210 12.35 -2.86 -22.90
C LEU A 210 13.82 -3.05 -23.33
N GLU A 211 14.79 -2.83 -22.42
CA GLU A 211 16.21 -3.10 -22.68
C GLU A 211 16.41 -4.55 -23.11
N ARG A 212 15.80 -5.49 -22.38
CA ARG A 212 15.88 -6.93 -22.69
C ARG A 212 15.26 -7.29 -24.03
N ARG A 213 14.16 -6.65 -24.40
CA ARG A 213 13.51 -6.89 -25.70
C ARG A 213 14.38 -6.41 -26.86
N LYS A 214 15.16 -5.34 -26.68
CA LYS A 214 16.09 -4.83 -27.70
C LYS A 214 17.29 -5.74 -27.94
N HIS A 215 17.77 -6.43 -26.90
CA HIS A 215 18.93 -7.33 -26.98
C HIS A 215 18.58 -8.80 -27.30
N ARG A 216 17.33 -9.09 -27.72
CA ARG A 216 17.02 -10.40 -28.27
C ARG A 216 17.62 -10.49 -29.68
N PRO A 217 18.48 -11.47 -29.98
CA PRO A 217 18.94 -11.69 -31.35
C PRO A 217 17.71 -11.85 -32.26
N SER A 218 17.65 -11.04 -33.31
CA SER A 218 16.55 -11.07 -34.25
C SER A 218 16.53 -12.43 -34.93
N ALA A 219 15.34 -12.97 -35.24
CA ALA A 219 15.22 -14.30 -35.85
C ALA A 219 16.00 -14.46 -37.18
N GLY A 220 16.40 -13.35 -37.82
CA GLY A 220 17.28 -13.35 -38.99
C GLY A 220 18.74 -13.75 -38.72
N GLU A 221 19.22 -13.65 -37.47
CA GLU A 221 20.61 -13.97 -37.12
C GLU A 221 20.81 -15.48 -36.90
N TYR A 222 19.81 -16.16 -36.32
CA TYR A 222 19.81 -17.63 -36.19
C TYR A 222 19.81 -18.34 -37.55
N GLY A 223 19.10 -17.81 -38.55
CA GLY A 223 19.10 -18.37 -39.91
C GLY A 223 20.43 -18.21 -40.66
N SER A 224 21.27 -17.26 -40.26
CA SER A 224 22.59 -17.03 -40.86
C SER A 224 23.68 -17.96 -40.31
N VAL A 225 23.56 -18.38 -39.04
CA VAL A 225 24.49 -19.32 -38.41
C VAL A 225 24.24 -20.75 -38.91
N GLU A 226 22.97 -21.11 -39.13
CA GLU A 226 22.61 -22.45 -39.63
C GLU A 226 22.96 -22.64 -41.12
N ARG A 227 22.89 -21.57 -41.94
CA ARG A 227 23.29 -21.63 -43.37
C ARG A 227 24.79 -21.86 -43.57
N ASN A 228 25.65 -21.21 -42.79
CA ASN A 228 27.11 -21.38 -42.91
C ASN A 228 27.62 -22.74 -42.39
N SER A 229 26.90 -23.39 -41.47
CA SER A 229 27.26 -24.72 -40.99
C SER A 229 26.91 -25.85 -41.98
N GLY A 230 25.99 -25.62 -42.92
CA GLY A 230 25.54 -26.60 -43.91
C GLY A 230 26.43 -26.65 -45.16
N GLU A 231 26.89 -25.51 -45.64
CA GLU A 231 27.68 -25.41 -46.87
C GLU A 231 29.14 -25.90 -46.72
N GLN A 232 29.71 -25.89 -45.50
CA GLN A 232 31.07 -26.39 -45.29
C GLN A 232 31.20 -27.93 -45.21
N LYS A 233 30.09 -28.68 -45.17
CA LYS A 233 30.15 -30.16 -45.12
C LYS A 233 30.24 -30.85 -46.49
N PHE A 234 30.18 -30.12 -47.60
CA PHE A 234 30.16 -30.72 -48.95
C PHE A 234 31.43 -30.53 -49.79
N VAL A 235 32.51 -29.93 -49.26
CA VAL A 235 33.73 -29.62 -50.07
C VAL A 235 34.96 -30.44 -49.65
N ALA A 236 34.83 -31.43 -48.78
CA ALA A 236 35.97 -32.25 -48.37
C ALA A 236 35.66 -33.75 -48.42
N THR A 237 35.72 -34.32 -49.63
CA THR A 237 36.16 -35.71 -49.81
C THR A 237 36.79 -35.85 -51.21
N PRO A 238 38.07 -36.27 -51.30
CA PRO A 238 38.75 -36.55 -52.56
C PRO A 238 38.27 -37.85 -53.22
#